data_AF-A0A3N5R3Z2-F1
#
_entry.id   AF-A0A3N5R3Z2-F1
#
_cell.length_a   1.000
_cell.length_b   1.000
_cell.length_c   1.000
_cell.angle_alpha   90.00
_cell.angle_beta   90.00
_cell.angle_gamma   90.00
#
_symmetry.space_group_name_H-M   'P 1'
#
loop_
_entity.id
_entity.type
_entity.pdbx_description
1 polymer ?
#
loop_
_entity_poly.entity_id
_entity_poly.type
_entity_poly.pdbx_seq_one_letter_code
_entity_poly.pdbx_strand_id
1 'polypeptide(L)'
;MVLAKQWLDNARNVMNNIEQTQMDKIKKTAEIMADTIESGYWVHTFGCGHATLPIEEMYPRIGGFVGFHPMIELPLTFFTNITGQMGVHQFVFLERVEGYGIE
;
A
#
# COMPACT_ATOMS: atom_id res chain seq x y z
N MET A 1 -22.19 -21.99 -15.34
CA MET A 1 -21.46 -21.67 -14.08
C MET A 1 -21.89 -20.27 -13.66
N VAL A 2 -22.26 -20.03 -12.38
CA VAL A 2 -22.74 -18.71 -11.92
C VAL A 2 -21.56 -17.73 -11.86
N LEU A 3 -21.72 -16.50 -12.37
CA LEU A 3 -20.65 -15.48 -12.42
C LEU A 3 -19.97 -15.24 -11.07
N ALA A 4 -20.73 -15.21 -9.98
CA ALA A 4 -20.19 -15.06 -8.64
C ALA A 4 -19.21 -16.19 -8.26
N LYS A 5 -19.49 -17.43 -8.67
CA LYS A 5 -18.58 -18.57 -8.43
C LYS A 5 -17.30 -18.42 -9.26
N GLN A 6 -17.42 -18.04 -10.53
CA GLN A 6 -16.25 -17.79 -11.38
C GLN A 6 -15.36 -16.67 -10.82
N TRP A 7 -15.94 -15.57 -10.33
CA TRP A 7 -15.20 -14.49 -9.68
C TRP A 7 -14.46 -14.99 -8.42
N LEU A 8 -15.14 -15.75 -7.57
CA LEU A 8 -14.53 -16.30 -6.34
C LEU A 8 -13.39 -17.29 -6.66
N ASP A 9 -13.58 -18.15 -7.65
CA ASP A 9 -12.56 -19.10 -8.08
C ASP A 9 -11.33 -18.36 -8.67
N ASN A 10 -11.54 -17.27 -9.40
CA ASN A 10 -10.45 -16.42 -9.88
C ASN A 10 -9.69 -15.73 -8.74
N ALA A 11 -10.37 -15.20 -7.72
CA ALA A 11 -9.73 -14.59 -6.56
C ALA A 11 -8.88 -15.62 -5.78
N ARG A 12 -9.39 -16.83 -5.58
CA ARG A 12 -8.63 -17.93 -4.97
C ARG A 12 -7.39 -18.30 -5.77
N ASN A 13 -7.49 -18.33 -7.10
CA ASN A 13 -6.34 -18.63 -7.95
C ASN A 13 -5.23 -17.58 -7.81
N VAL A 14 -5.57 -16.29 -7.66
CA VAL A 14 -4.58 -15.24 -7.37
C VAL A 14 -3.88 -15.49 -6.04
N MET A 15 -4.64 -15.83 -4.99
CA MET A 15 -4.05 -16.14 -3.67
C MET A 15 -3.14 -17.37 -3.73
N ASN A 16 -3.56 -18.44 -4.40
CA ASN A 16 -2.75 -19.65 -4.60
C ASN A 16 -1.44 -19.33 -5.33
N ASN A 17 -1.48 -18.49 -6.37
CA ASN A 17 -0.29 -18.11 -7.11
C ASN A 17 0.68 -17.30 -6.23
N ILE A 18 0.16 -16.39 -5.39
CA ILE A 18 0.99 -15.62 -4.44
C ILE A 18 1.67 -16.58 -3.46
N GLU A 19 0.93 -17.49 -2.85
CA GLU A 19 1.46 -18.50 -1.92
C GLU A 19 2.54 -19.38 -2.59
N GLN A 20 2.29 -19.85 -3.80
CA GLN A 20 3.22 -20.76 -4.48
C GLN A 20 4.51 -20.07 -4.96
N THR A 21 4.48 -18.75 -5.17
CA THR A 21 5.58 -18.06 -5.89
C THR A 21 6.26 -16.93 -5.12
N GLN A 22 5.64 -16.38 -4.08
CA GLN A 22 6.15 -15.17 -3.41
C GLN A 22 6.57 -15.38 -1.94
N MET A 23 6.36 -16.55 -1.33
CA MET A 23 6.61 -16.74 0.11
C MET A 23 8.06 -16.47 0.53
N ASP A 24 9.03 -16.90 -0.26
CA ASP A 24 10.46 -16.63 0.03
C ASP A 24 10.78 -15.13 -0.03
N LYS A 25 10.19 -14.39 -0.97
CA LYS A 25 10.37 -12.94 -1.09
C LYS A 25 9.67 -12.18 0.03
N ILE A 26 8.49 -12.63 0.43
CA ILE A 26 7.75 -12.07 1.57
C ILE A 26 8.59 -12.24 2.83
N LYS A 27 9.10 -13.45 3.10
CA LYS A 27 9.96 -13.73 4.25
C LYS A 27 11.22 -12.85 4.24
N LYS A 28 11.94 -12.81 3.12
CA LYS A 28 13.16 -12.00 3.00
C LYS A 28 12.89 -10.51 3.22
N THR A 29 11.78 -10.00 2.69
CA THR A 29 11.39 -8.60 2.89
C THR A 29 11.04 -8.33 4.36
N ALA A 30 10.34 -9.26 5.01
CA ALA A 30 9.99 -9.14 6.43
C ALA A 30 11.23 -9.15 7.34
N GLU A 31 12.24 -9.97 7.03
CA GLU A 31 13.53 -9.99 7.75
C GLU A 31 14.23 -8.63 7.65
N ILE A 32 14.33 -8.04 6.45
CA ILE A 32 14.93 -6.70 6.26
C ILE A 32 14.18 -5.63 7.08
N MET A 33 12.84 -5.70 7.10
CA MET A 33 12.01 -4.77 7.89
C MET A 33 12.26 -4.95 9.39
N ALA A 34 12.32 -6.19 9.87
CA ALA A 34 12.58 -6.50 11.28
C ALA A 34 13.97 -6.01 11.71
N ASP A 35 15.02 -6.31 10.93
CA ASP A 35 16.40 -5.89 11.21
C ASP A 35 16.53 -4.36 11.25
N THR A 36 15.80 -3.66 10.37
CA THR A 36 15.76 -2.19 10.35
C THR A 36 15.15 -1.64 11.64
N ILE A 37 14.03 -2.20 12.08
CA ILE A 37 13.34 -1.75 13.29
C ILE A 37 14.15 -2.09 14.54
N GLU A 38 14.74 -3.30 14.60
CA GLU A 38 15.63 -3.70 15.70
C GLU A 38 16.83 -2.76 15.83
N SER A 39 17.35 -2.27 14.71
CA SER A 39 18.45 -1.30 14.67
C SER A 39 18.06 0.13 15.09
N GLY A 40 16.81 0.35 15.50
CA GLY A 40 16.30 1.64 15.95
C GLY A 40 15.89 2.60 14.82
N TYR A 41 15.70 2.08 13.61
CA TYR A 41 15.27 2.86 12.44
C TYR A 41 13.83 2.55 12.03
N TRP A 42 13.29 3.36 11.11
CA TRP A 42 11.93 3.23 10.59
C TRP A 42 11.90 2.46 9.27
N VAL A 43 10.83 1.70 9.07
CA VAL A 43 10.43 1.24 7.75
C VAL A 43 9.44 2.24 7.18
N HIS A 44 9.89 3.02 6.19
CA HIS A 44 9.04 3.98 5.49
C HIS A 44 8.11 3.26 4.50
N THR A 45 6.82 3.58 4.54
CA THR A 45 5.82 3.04 3.63
C THR A 45 5.13 4.17 2.88
N PHE A 46 5.01 4.05 1.56
CA PHE A 46 4.42 5.07 0.68
C PHE A 46 3.60 4.45 -0.44
N GLY A 47 2.51 5.12 -0.80
CA GLY A 47 1.56 4.69 -1.80
C GLY A 47 0.61 5.82 -2.17
N CYS A 48 0.00 5.71 -3.35
CA CYS A 48 -0.97 6.67 -3.86
C CYS A 48 -2.31 5.98 -4.16
N GLY A 49 -3.41 6.69 -3.93
CA GLY A 49 -4.76 6.18 -4.14
C GLY A 49 -5.01 4.90 -3.32
N HIS A 50 -5.53 3.85 -3.96
CA HIS A 50 -5.80 2.58 -3.26
C HIS A 50 -4.55 1.88 -2.72
N ALA A 51 -3.35 2.25 -3.18
CA ALA A 51 -2.11 1.73 -2.61
C ALA A 51 -1.83 2.26 -1.20
N THR A 52 -2.61 3.24 -0.70
CA THR A 52 -2.54 3.67 0.71
C THR A 52 -3.21 2.68 1.65
N LEU A 53 -4.17 1.88 1.17
CA LEU A 53 -4.88 0.89 2.00
C LEU A 53 -3.94 -0.10 2.71
N PRO A 54 -2.99 -0.78 2.04
CA PRO A 54 -2.04 -1.63 2.74
C PRO A 54 -1.11 -0.86 3.69
N ILE A 55 -0.88 0.42 3.46
CA ILE A 55 -0.06 1.28 4.33
C ILE A 55 -0.82 1.64 5.61
N GLU A 56 -2.09 1.98 5.47
CA GLU A 56 -3.01 2.21 6.58
C GLU A 56 -3.18 0.95 7.43
N GLU A 57 -3.16 -0.24 6.81
CA GLU A 57 -3.18 -1.52 7.53
C GLU A 57 -1.88 -1.79 8.31
N MET A 58 -0.74 -1.30 7.81
CA MET A 58 0.56 -1.43 8.47
C MET A 58 0.83 -0.37 9.55
N TYR A 59 0.11 0.76 9.54
CA TYR A 59 0.22 1.78 10.59
C TYR A 59 -0.04 1.16 11.97
N PRO A 60 0.69 1.57 13.03
CA PRO A 60 0.48 1.05 14.37
C PRO A 60 -0.97 1.24 14.86
N ARG A 61 -1.78 0.21 14.67
CA ARG A 61 -3.14 0.07 15.18
C ARG A 61 -3.15 -0.88 16.38
N ILE A 62 -4.30 -1.05 17.03
CA ILE A 62 -4.44 -2.06 18.09
C ILE A 62 -4.10 -3.44 17.49
N GLY A 63 -3.09 -4.09 18.06
CA GLY A 63 -2.53 -5.36 17.56
C GLY A 63 -1.48 -5.22 16.45
N GLY A 64 -1.07 -4.00 16.08
CA GLY A 64 0.01 -3.73 15.13
C GLY A 64 1.39 -3.66 15.79
N PHE A 65 2.42 -3.53 14.95
CA PHE A 65 3.82 -3.45 15.38
C PHE A 65 4.36 -2.02 15.20
N VAL A 66 5.10 -1.51 16.18
CA VAL A 66 5.73 -0.17 16.11
C VAL A 66 6.99 -0.27 15.25
N GLY A 67 7.24 0.73 14.40
CA GLY A 67 8.43 0.80 13.54
C GLY A 67 8.11 1.03 12.06
N PHE A 68 6.84 0.96 11.66
CA PHE A 68 6.38 1.42 10.36
C PHE A 68 6.02 2.90 10.41
N HIS A 69 6.58 3.68 9.48
CA HIS A 69 6.32 5.10 9.31
C HIS A 69 5.57 5.33 7.98
N PRO A 70 4.24 5.50 8.03
CA PRO A 70 3.46 5.73 6.83
C PRO A 70 3.60 7.17 6.33
N MET A 71 3.85 7.30 5.03
CA MET A 71 3.89 8.57 4.31
C MET A 71 2.64 8.62 3.44
N ILE A 72 1.57 9.22 3.99
CA ILE A 72 0.25 9.30 3.38
C ILE A 72 -0.08 10.78 3.15
N GLU A 73 0.03 11.21 1.91
CA GLU A 73 -0.20 12.60 1.51
C GLU A 73 -1.66 12.83 1.13
N LEU A 74 -2.31 13.83 1.74
CA LEU A 74 -3.72 14.14 1.47
C LEU A 74 -4.01 14.36 -0.03
N PRO A 75 -3.17 15.07 -0.81
CA PRO A 75 -3.36 15.22 -2.27
C PRO A 75 -3.30 13.91 -3.05
N LEU A 76 -2.69 12.87 -2.48
CA LEU A 76 -2.49 11.55 -3.07
C LEU A 76 -3.41 10.48 -2.47
N THR A 77 -4.35 10.86 -1.62
CA THR A 77 -5.34 9.93 -1.02
C THR A 77 -6.78 10.37 -1.20
N PHE A 78 -6.99 11.64 -1.53
CA PHE A 78 -8.32 12.19 -1.62
C PHE A 78 -8.95 11.92 -2.99
N PHE A 79 -9.93 10.99 -3.04
CA PHE A 79 -10.58 10.54 -4.29
C PHE A 79 -12.08 10.88 -4.38
N THR A 80 -12.65 11.57 -3.39
CA THR A 80 -14.10 11.82 -3.33
C THR A 80 -14.53 13.07 -4.10
N ASN A 81 -13.64 14.05 -4.28
CA ASN A 81 -13.90 15.20 -5.16
C ASN A 81 -13.62 14.84 -6.62
N ILE A 82 -14.65 14.93 -7.47
CA ILE A 82 -14.48 14.75 -8.92
C ILE A 82 -13.93 16.02 -9.58
N THR A 83 -14.37 17.20 -9.14
CA THR A 83 -13.93 18.50 -9.65
C THR A 83 -13.54 19.45 -8.50
N GLY A 84 -12.87 20.55 -8.83
CA GLY A 84 -12.42 21.55 -7.85
C GLY A 84 -11.09 21.21 -7.18
N GLN A 85 -10.82 21.87 -6.06
CA GLN A 85 -9.60 21.65 -5.29
C GLN A 85 -9.59 20.21 -4.73
N MET A 86 -8.42 19.57 -4.76
CA MET A 86 -8.25 18.15 -4.40
C MET A 86 -9.08 17.21 -5.29
N GLY A 87 -9.47 17.66 -6.49
CA GLY A 87 -10.22 16.86 -7.43
C GLY A 87 -9.37 15.79 -8.11
N VAL A 88 -10.02 14.79 -8.71
CA VAL A 88 -9.36 13.66 -9.40
C VAL A 88 -8.31 14.11 -10.42
N HIS A 89 -8.49 15.25 -11.09
CA HIS A 89 -7.52 15.78 -12.05
C HIS A 89 -6.20 16.19 -11.39
N GLN A 90 -6.25 16.78 -10.20
CA GLN A 90 -5.04 17.16 -9.44
C GLN A 90 -4.35 15.91 -8.90
N PHE A 91 -5.13 14.97 -8.36
CA PHE A 91 -4.63 13.66 -7.92
C PHE A 91 -3.88 12.91 -9.03
N VAL A 92 -4.52 12.72 -10.20
CA VAL A 92 -3.91 12.01 -11.35
C VAL A 92 -2.71 12.76 -11.90
N PHE A 93 -2.71 14.09 -11.83
CA PHE A 93 -1.54 14.89 -12.20
C PHE A 93 -0.37 14.59 -11.27
N LEU A 94 -0.57 14.67 -9.95
CA LEU A 94 0.47 14.45 -8.96
C LEU A 94 1.03 13.02 -9.00
N GLU A 95 0.22 12.01 -9.33
CA GLU A 95 0.68 10.62 -9.54
C GLU A 95 1.77 10.48 -10.64
N ARG A 96 1.82 11.43 -11.57
CA ARG A 96 2.66 11.34 -12.78
C ARG A 96 3.79 12.36 -12.78
N VAL A 97 3.91 13.16 -11.73
CA VAL A 97 4.87 14.26 -11.64
C VAL A 97 6.06 13.80 -10.81
N GLU A 98 7.24 13.87 -11.40
CA GLU A 98 8.49 13.70 -10.68
C GLU A 98 8.81 14.95 -9.84
N GLY A 99 9.53 14.75 -8.75
CA GLY A 99 9.98 15.84 -7.87
C GLY A 99 8.96 16.34 -6.86
N TYR A 100 7.79 15.69 -6.76
CA TYR A 100 6.87 15.90 -5.64
C TYR A 100 7.55 15.42 -4.34
N GLY A 101 7.81 16.35 -3.41
CA GLY A 101 8.48 16.07 -2.13
C GLY A 101 10.00 16.32 -2.10
N ILE A 102 10.57 17.01 -3.09
CA ILE A 102 11.93 17.57 -2.96
C ILE A 102 11.87 18.74 -1.95
N GLU A 103 12.55 18.59 -0.81
CA GLU A 103 12.88 19.69 0.12
C GLU A 103 14.21 20.37 -0.26
#